data_AF-A0A2R9CSD1-F1
#
_entry.id   AF-A0A2R9CSD1-F1
#
_cell.length_a   1.000
_cell.length_b   1.000
_cell.length_c   1.000
_cell.angle_alpha   90.00
_cell.angle_beta   90.00
_cell.angle_gamma   90.00
#
_symmetry.space_group_name_H-M   'P 1'
#
loop_
_entity.id
_entity.type
_entity.pdbx_description
1 polymer ?
#
loop_
_entity_poly.entity_id
_entity_poly.type
_entity_poly.pdbx_seq_one_letter_code
_entity_poly.pdbx_strand_id
1 'polypeptide(L)'
;MAGRKLALKTTDRVAFAEIIPQNQKAIASFLKSWNETLTSRLAALPENPPAIDWAYYKTNVAKAGLVDDFKNCVAKTTQIRAAYLKMQFLGG
;
A
#
# COMPACT_ATOMS: atom_id res chain seq x y z
N MET A 1 3.61 -0.71 14.59
CA MET A 1 2.86 -0.83 13.32
C MET A 1 3.15 -2.22 12.81
N ALA A 2 2.12 -3.05 12.59
CA ALA A 2 2.33 -4.37 12.00
C ALA A 2 2.95 -4.16 10.62
N GLY A 3 4.20 -4.60 10.48
CA GLY A 3 4.92 -4.60 9.21
C GLY A 3 4.06 -5.22 8.12
N ARG A 4 4.25 -4.72 6.90
CA ARG A 4 3.41 -4.99 5.73
C ARG A 4 3.18 -6.50 5.58
N LYS A 5 2.03 -7.01 6.04
CA LYS A 5 1.71 -8.43 5.98
C LYS A 5 1.27 -8.78 4.57
N LEU A 6 2.25 -8.93 3.67
CA LEU A 6 2.01 -9.35 2.30
C LEU A 6 1.72 -10.86 2.30
N ALA A 7 0.51 -11.25 1.92
CA ALA A 7 0.22 -12.63 1.55
C ALA A 7 0.78 -12.88 0.15
N LEU A 8 2.09 -13.14 0.05
CA LEU A 8 2.70 -13.62 -1.18
C LEU A 8 2.34 -15.11 -1.33
N LYS A 9 1.46 -15.43 -2.28
CA LYS A 9 1.32 -16.81 -2.73
C LYS A 9 2.41 -17.09 -3.76
N THR A 10 3.21 -18.12 -3.53
CA THR A 10 4.22 -18.58 -4.49
C THR A 10 3.49 -19.22 -5.66
N THR A 11 3.40 -18.50 -6.78
CA THR A 11 2.79 -19.02 -8.02
C THR A 11 3.88 -19.64 -8.90
N ASP A 12 3.72 -20.91 -9.26
CA ASP A 12 4.55 -21.54 -10.29
C ASP A 12 4.22 -20.93 -11.66
N ARG A 13 5.13 -20.08 -12.14
CA ARG A 13 4.97 -19.35 -13.41
C ARG A 13 5.17 -20.25 -14.63
N VAL A 14 5.88 -21.37 -14.50
CA VAL A 14 6.16 -22.30 -15.60
C VAL A 14 4.92 -23.15 -15.83
N ALA A 15 4.36 -23.75 -14.78
CA ALA A 15 3.10 -24.48 -14.86
C ALA A 15 1.94 -23.60 -15.36
N PHE A 16 1.92 -22.31 -14.97
CA PHE A 16 0.93 -21.36 -15.50
C PHE A 16 1.09 -21.10 -17.00
N ALA A 17 2.32 -21.06 -17.52
CA ALA A 17 2.57 -20.84 -18.94
C ALA A 17 2.12 -22.02 -19.82
N GLU A 18 2.21 -23.25 -19.30
CA GLU A 18 1.83 -24.47 -20.02
C GLU A 18 0.30 -24.61 -20.22
N ILE A 19 -0.50 -24.09 -19.28
CA ILE A 19 -1.96 -24.18 -19.33
C ILE A 19 -2.63 -23.06 -20.13
N ILE A 20 -1.89 -22.05 -20.61
CA ILE A 20 -2.46 -20.89 -21.30
C ILE A 20 -2.82 -21.24 -22.75
N PRO A 21 -4.11 -21.14 -23.13
CA PRO A 21 -4.54 -21.30 -24.52
C PRO A 21 -3.88 -20.27 -25.46
N GLN A 22 -3.63 -20.64 -26.71
CA GLN A 22 -2.95 -19.79 -27.70
C GLN A 22 -3.63 -18.41 -27.87
N ASN A 23 -4.97 -18.36 -27.84
CA ASN A 23 -5.75 -17.13 -27.96
C ASN A 23 -5.65 -16.21 -26.73
N GLN A 24 -5.14 -16.70 -25.59
CA GLN A 24 -5.00 -15.94 -24.35
C GLN A 24 -3.56 -15.53 -24.03
N LYS A 25 -2.60 -15.83 -24.92
CA LYS A 25 -1.19 -15.47 -24.73
C LYS A 25 -0.97 -13.96 -24.53
N ALA A 26 -1.74 -13.12 -25.22
CA ALA A 26 -1.69 -11.67 -25.04
C ALA A 26 -2.09 -11.27 -23.61
N ILE A 27 -3.18 -11.84 -23.08
CA ILE A 27 -3.67 -11.59 -21.72
C ILE A 27 -2.65 -12.08 -20.68
N ALA A 28 -2.02 -13.23 -20.91
CA ALA A 28 -0.97 -13.75 -20.04
C ALA A 28 0.26 -12.84 -19.99
N SER A 29 0.70 -12.32 -21.14
CA SER A 29 1.82 -11.38 -21.20
C SER A 29 1.52 -10.06 -20.46
N PHE A 30 0.29 -9.57 -20.59
CA PHE A 30 -0.21 -8.41 -19.84
C PHE A 30 -0.23 -8.70 -18.33
N LEU A 31 -0.77 -9.83 -17.91
CA LEU A 31 -0.79 -10.20 -16.48
C LEU A 31 0.62 -10.29 -15.90
N LYS A 32 1.56 -10.85 -16.67
CA LYS A 32 2.97 -10.94 -16.29
C LYS A 32 3.60 -9.56 -16.09
N SER A 33 3.44 -8.65 -17.06
CA SER A 33 4.01 -7.29 -16.97
C SER A 33 3.37 -6.48 -15.83
N TRP A 34 2.07 -6.64 -15.59
CA TRP A 34 1.40 -6.01 -14.46
C TRP A 34 1.89 -6.54 -13.12
N ASN A 35 2.08 -7.85 -12.99
CA ASN A 35 2.61 -8.43 -11.76
C ASN A 35 4.04 -7.94 -11.46
N GLU A 36 4.89 -7.83 -12.47
CA GLU A 36 6.25 -7.28 -12.35
C GLU A 36 6.21 -5.78 -11.99
N THR A 37 5.31 -5.02 -12.61
CA THR A 37 5.08 -3.60 -12.27
C THR A 37 4.59 -3.43 -10.84
N LEU A 38 3.68 -4.29 -10.38
CA LEU A 38 3.19 -4.24 -9.01
C LEU A 38 4.29 -4.61 -8.03
N THR A 39 5.04 -5.69 -8.28
CA THR A 39 6.12 -6.15 -7.42
C THR A 39 7.23 -5.10 -7.28
N SER A 40 7.63 -4.47 -8.38
CA SER A 40 8.64 -3.40 -8.37
C SER A 40 8.17 -2.16 -7.60
N ARG A 41 6.95 -1.67 -7.86
CA ARG A 41 6.36 -0.55 -7.11
C ARG A 41 6.22 -0.86 -5.62
N LEU A 42 5.80 -2.07 -5.31
CA LEU A 42 5.68 -2.58 -3.95
C LEU A 42 7.05 -2.71 -3.27
N ALA A 43 8.13 -3.04 -3.97
CA ALA A 43 9.47 -3.06 -3.39
C ALA A 43 10.04 -1.65 -3.16
N ALA A 44 9.68 -0.68 -4.03
CA ALA A 44 10.12 0.70 -3.92
C ALA A 44 9.40 1.50 -2.82
N LEU A 45 8.21 1.07 -2.40
CA LEU A 45 7.43 1.75 -1.36
C LEU A 45 8.02 1.47 0.03
N PRO A 46 8.40 2.50 0.81
CA PRO A 46 8.88 2.32 2.18
C PRO A 46 7.77 1.75 3.06
N GLU A 47 8.16 0.93 4.04
CA GLU A 47 7.20 0.22 4.90
C GLU A 47 6.41 1.16 5.81
N ASN A 48 7.05 2.24 6.26
CA ASN A 48 6.40 3.30 7.01
C ASN A 48 6.40 4.60 6.18
N PRO A 49 5.32 5.38 6.20
CA PRO A 49 5.34 6.72 5.63
C PRO A 49 6.40 7.57 6.34
N PRO A 50 7.05 8.51 5.62
CA PRO A 50 8.00 9.43 6.24
C PRO A 50 7.31 10.24 7.35
N ALA A 51 8.03 10.47 8.45
CA ALA A 51 7.53 11.28 9.54
C ALA A 51 7.29 12.72 9.06
N ILE A 52 6.11 13.26 9.36
CA ILE A 52 5.79 14.65 9.05
C ILE A 52 6.47 15.55 10.09
N ASP A 53 7.26 16.51 9.62
CA ASP A 53 7.86 17.53 10.48
C ASP A 53 6.82 18.60 10.86
N TRP A 54 6.07 18.32 11.92
CA TRP A 54 5.07 19.25 12.43
C TRP A 54 5.68 20.54 13.00
N ALA A 55 6.95 20.53 13.45
CA ALA A 55 7.59 21.72 14.00
C ALA A 55 7.85 22.75 12.90
N TYR A 56 8.37 22.30 11.75
CA TYR A 56 8.53 23.13 10.56
C TYR A 56 7.20 23.77 10.11
N TYR A 57 6.10 23.01 10.11
CA TYR A 57 4.80 23.58 9.72
C TYR A 57 4.25 24.54 10.77
N LYS A 58 4.43 24.28 12.07
CA LYS A 58 4.01 25.20 13.13
C LYS A 58 4.71 26.57 13.05
N THR A 59 5.95 26.61 12.60
CA THR A 59 6.71 27.87 12.46
C THR A 59 6.36 28.63 11.19
N ASN A 60 6.02 27.94 10.10
CA ASN A 60 5.79 28.57 8.79
C ASN A 60 4.31 28.85 8.46
N VAL A 61 3.38 28.17 9.14
CA VAL A 61 1.95 28.35 8.89
C VAL A 61 1.41 29.48 9.79
N ALA A 62 1.04 30.59 9.17
CA ALA A 62 0.52 31.76 9.87
C ALA A 62 -0.86 31.54 10.52
N LYS A 63 -1.64 30.57 10.04
CA LYS A 63 -2.97 30.27 10.59
C LYS A 63 -2.84 29.48 11.89
N ALA A 64 -3.12 30.13 13.01
CA ALA A 64 -3.15 29.51 14.33
C ALA A 64 -4.11 28.31 14.37
N GLY A 65 -3.69 27.22 15.03
CA GLY A 65 -4.49 26.01 15.23
C GLY A 65 -4.56 25.05 14.04
N LEU A 66 -4.33 25.51 12.80
CA LEU A 66 -4.48 24.68 11.60
C LEU A 66 -3.56 23.44 11.59
N VAL A 67 -2.31 23.62 12.00
CA VAL A 67 -1.33 22.51 12.03
C VAL A 67 -1.69 21.47 13.10
N ASP A 68 -2.24 21.92 14.22
CA ASP A 68 -2.72 21.03 15.29
C ASP A 68 -3.99 20.28 14.88
N ASP A 69 -4.91 20.93 14.16
CA ASP A 69 -6.09 20.28 13.58
C ASP A 69 -5.69 19.20 12.57
N PHE A 70 -4.72 19.49 11.69
CA PHE A 70 -4.21 18.49 10.74
C PHE A 70 -3.51 17.33 11.44
N LYS A 71 -2.67 17.60 12.44
CA LYS A 71 -2.03 16.54 13.24
C LYS A 71 -3.07 15.62 13.87
N ASN A 72 -4.12 16.19 14.46
CA ASN A 72 -5.21 15.42 15.07
C ASN A 72 -6.03 14.63 14.04
N CYS A 73 -6.30 15.22 12.88
CA CYS A 73 -7.01 14.56 11.78
C CYS A 73 -6.23 13.34 11.27
N VAL A 74 -4.94 13.51 10.95
CA VAL A 74 -4.06 12.44 10.45
C VAL A 74 -3.98 11.28 11.46
N ALA A 75 -3.87 11.58 12.76
CA ALA A 75 -3.85 10.56 13.80
C ALA A 75 -5.15 9.74 13.81
N LYS A 76 -6.31 10.40 13.79
CA LYS A 76 -7.64 9.74 13.77
C LYS A 76 -7.84 8.90 12.52
N THR A 77 -7.53 9.43 11.34
CA THR A 77 -7.70 8.70 10.08
C THR A 77 -6.81 7.46 10.01
N THR A 78 -5.59 7.53 10.55
CA THR A 78 -4.69 6.38 10.62
C THR A 78 -5.28 5.27 11.51
N GLN A 79 -5.85 5.62 12.66
CA GLN A 79 -6.52 4.67 13.54
C GLN A 79 -7.76 4.03 12.89
N ILE A 80 -8.61 4.84 12.25
CA ILE A 80 -9.82 4.36 11.55
C ILE A 80 -9.43 3.42 10.41
N ARG A 81 -8.42 3.79 9.61
CA ARG A 81 -7.92 2.94 8.52
C ARG A 81 -7.36 1.63 9.05
N ALA A 82 -6.62 1.65 10.16
CA ALA A 82 -6.11 0.44 10.79
C ALA A 82 -7.24 -0.47 11.30
N ALA A 83 -8.29 0.10 11.91
CA ALA A 83 -9.45 -0.64 12.36
C ALA A 83 -10.22 -1.28 11.17
N TYR A 84 -10.42 -0.52 10.09
CA TYR A 84 -11.09 -1.01 8.88
C TYR A 84 -10.33 -2.16 8.22
N LEU A 85 -9.02 -2.01 8.04
CA LEU A 85 -8.17 -3.06 7.46
C LEU A 85 -8.14 -4.31 8.36
N LYS A 86 -8.17 -4.16 9.68
CA LYS A 86 -8.25 -5.30 10.60
C LYS A 86 -9.56 -6.08 10.41
N MET A 87 -10.70 -5.39 10.30
CA MET A 87 -11.99 -6.04 9.98
C MET A 87 -11.97 -6.74 8.62
N GLN A 88 -11.38 -6.13 7.59
CA GLN A 88 -11.42 -6.65 6.22
C GLN A 88 -10.50 -7.86 6.00
N PHE A 89 -9.35 -7.91 6.69
CA PHE A 89 -8.30 -8.90 6.40
C PHE A 89 -8.08 -9.96 7.49
N LEU A 90 -8.53 -9.73 8.73
CA LEU A 90 -8.26 -10.65 9.83
C LEU A 90 -9.50 -11.33 10.41
N GLY A 91 -10.72 -10.95 10.00
CA GLY A 91 -11.95 -11.46 10.62
C GLY A 91 -12.10 -10.95 12.06
N GLY A 92 -13.34 -10.80 12.52
CA GLY A 92 -13.65 -10.40 13.90
C GLY A 92 -13.23 -11.44 14.92
#